data_AF-A0A429SVK4-F1
#
_entry.id   AF-A0A429SVK4-F1
#
_cell.length_a   1.000
_cell.length_b   1.000
_cell.length_c   1.000
_cell.angle_alpha   90.00
_cell.angle_beta   90.00
_cell.angle_gamma   90.00
#
_symmetry.space_group_name_H-M   'P 1'
#
loop_
_entity.id
_entity.type
_entity.pdbx_description
1 polymer ?
#
loop_
_entity_poly.entity_id
_entity_poly.type
_entity_poly.pdbx_seq_one_letter_code
_entity_poly.pdbx_strand_id
1 'polypeptide(L)'
;FPAINVNDAVTKSKFDNKYGCRHSLIDGINRATDVLIGGKVAVVCGYGDVGKGCAESLRGQGARVIVTEIDPICALQAAMDGYQVATLDDVVEIADIFITTTGNKDIIMASDMAKMKHQAIVGNIGHFDNEIDMAGLAKIEGIVKDEVKPQVHTWKFPDGKVLIVLSEGRLLNLGNATGHPSFVMSNSFADQTLAQIELFTKPSEYPTDVYVLPKHLDEKVARLHLDALGVKLTTLRPEQAAYIGVQVEGPYKP
;
A
#
# COMPACT_ATOMS: atom_id res chain seq x y z
N PHE A 1 -14.89 12.52 21.64
CA PHE A 1 -15.09 11.12 22.10
C PHE A 1 -13.75 10.41 21.96
N PRO A 2 -13.44 9.39 22.79
CA PRO A 2 -12.20 8.63 22.65
C PRO A 2 -12.14 7.92 21.29
N ALA A 3 -10.94 7.83 20.71
CA ALA A 3 -10.70 7.13 19.45
C ALA A 3 -9.53 6.15 19.61
N ILE A 4 -9.64 4.95 19.03
CA ILE A 4 -8.52 4.01 18.92
C ILE A 4 -8.03 4.01 17.48
N ASN A 5 -6.77 4.37 17.29
CA ASN A 5 -6.05 4.26 16.03
C ASN A 5 -5.71 2.78 15.76
N VAL A 6 -6.61 2.10 15.07
CA VAL A 6 -6.42 0.71 14.62
C VAL A 6 -5.39 0.62 13.50
N ASN A 7 -5.15 1.70 12.74
CA ASN A 7 -4.19 1.67 11.64
C ASN A 7 -2.76 1.37 12.13
N ASP A 8 -2.41 1.84 13.33
CA ASP A 8 -1.05 1.70 13.88
C ASP A 8 -0.87 0.43 14.71
N ALA A 9 -1.89 -0.42 14.83
CA ALA A 9 -1.69 -1.79 15.29
C ALA A 9 -0.69 -2.50 14.35
N VAL A 10 0.21 -3.31 14.91
CA VAL A 10 1.22 -4.04 14.15
C VAL A 10 0.53 -5.07 13.24
N THR A 11 -0.46 -5.81 13.76
CA THR A 11 -1.31 -6.74 12.97
C THR A 11 -2.14 -6.08 11.89
N LYS A 12 -2.33 -4.75 11.94
CA LYS A 12 -2.93 -3.98 10.85
C LYS A 12 -1.85 -3.46 9.92
N SER A 13 -1.05 -2.47 10.33
CA SER A 13 -0.09 -1.76 9.47
C SER A 13 0.89 -2.70 8.75
N LYS A 14 1.50 -3.65 9.46
CA LYS A 14 2.53 -4.53 8.89
C LYS A 14 1.99 -5.70 8.10
N PHE A 15 0.67 -5.94 8.14
CA PHE A 15 0.02 -7.02 7.40
C PHE A 15 -0.90 -6.51 6.29
N ASP A 16 -1.88 -5.68 6.65
CA ASP A 16 -2.86 -5.10 5.73
C ASP A 16 -2.17 -4.25 4.67
N ASN A 17 -1.47 -3.20 5.10
CA ASN A 17 -0.87 -2.24 4.19
C ASN A 17 0.24 -2.90 3.34
N LYS A 18 1.02 -3.82 3.93
CA LYS A 18 2.11 -4.49 3.21
C LYS A 18 1.65 -5.71 2.41
N TYR A 19 1.18 -6.77 3.07
CA TYR A 19 0.85 -8.03 2.40
C TYR A 19 -0.45 -7.97 1.59
N GLY A 20 -1.41 -7.15 2.03
CA GLY A 20 -2.63 -6.90 1.27
C GLY A 20 -2.36 -6.18 -0.05
N CYS A 21 -1.54 -5.13 -0.03
CA CYS A 21 -1.12 -4.45 -1.26
C CYS A 21 -0.19 -5.32 -2.12
N ARG A 22 0.68 -6.13 -1.50
CA ARG A 22 1.50 -7.12 -2.22
C ARG A 22 0.64 -8.10 -3.04
N HIS A 23 -0.51 -8.52 -2.50
CA HIS A 23 -1.45 -9.38 -3.24
C HIS A 23 -2.24 -8.59 -4.29
N SER A 24 -2.85 -7.48 -3.89
CA SER A 24 -3.92 -6.84 -4.63
C SER A 24 -3.48 -5.84 -5.70
N LEU A 25 -2.26 -5.29 -5.63
CA LEU A 25 -1.72 -4.40 -6.66
C LEU A 25 -1.67 -5.10 -8.03
N ILE A 26 -1.00 -6.25 -8.07
CA ILE A 26 -0.79 -6.99 -9.32
C ILE A 26 -2.11 -7.52 -9.85
N ASP A 27 -3.01 -7.97 -8.97
CA ASP A 27 -4.36 -8.38 -9.36
C ASP A 27 -5.12 -7.24 -10.06
N GLY A 28 -5.09 -6.03 -9.49
CA GLY A 28 -5.68 -4.84 -10.10
C GLY A 28 -5.09 -4.49 -11.47
N ILE A 29 -3.76 -4.49 -11.60
CA ILE A 29 -3.07 -4.21 -12.87
C ILE A 29 -3.42 -5.27 -13.92
N ASN A 30 -3.38 -6.55 -13.56
CA ASN A 30 -3.65 -7.66 -14.47
C ASN A 30 -5.09 -7.63 -14.96
N ARG A 31 -6.08 -7.53 -14.06
CA ARG A 31 -7.49 -7.44 -14.46
C ARG A 31 -7.79 -6.19 -15.28
N ALA A 32 -7.07 -5.09 -15.04
CA ALA A 32 -7.23 -3.86 -15.80
C ALA A 32 -6.64 -3.96 -17.21
N THR A 33 -5.44 -4.51 -17.37
CA THR A 33 -4.64 -4.29 -18.58
C THR A 33 -4.14 -5.54 -19.28
N ASP A 34 -4.14 -6.70 -18.59
CA ASP A 34 -3.54 -7.95 -19.06
C ASP A 34 -2.08 -7.80 -19.54
N VAL A 35 -1.40 -6.75 -19.08
CA VAL A 35 -0.07 -6.38 -19.55
C VAL A 35 0.97 -7.36 -19.02
N LEU A 36 1.95 -7.73 -19.86
CA LEU A 36 3.13 -8.43 -19.37
C LEU A 36 3.96 -7.50 -18.48
N ILE A 37 4.08 -7.83 -17.19
CA ILE A 37 4.86 -7.05 -16.21
C ILE A 37 6.37 -7.38 -16.29
N GLY A 38 6.73 -8.61 -16.63
CA GLY A 38 8.13 -9.04 -16.73
C GLY A 38 8.96 -8.17 -17.67
N GLY A 39 10.09 -7.65 -17.18
CA GLY A 39 11.01 -6.78 -17.93
C GLY A 39 10.63 -5.30 -18.00
N LYS A 40 9.40 -4.94 -17.65
CA LYS A 40 8.94 -3.55 -17.59
C LYS A 40 9.63 -2.77 -16.49
N VAL A 41 9.76 -1.46 -16.68
CA VAL A 41 10.20 -0.55 -15.61
C VAL A 41 8.95 -0.08 -14.85
N ALA A 42 8.89 -0.34 -13.56
CA ALA A 42 7.80 0.08 -12.71
C ALA A 42 8.31 1.05 -11.64
N VAL A 43 7.71 2.23 -11.55
CA VAL A 43 8.04 3.26 -10.56
C VAL A 43 7.00 3.21 -9.44
N VAL A 44 7.48 3.02 -8.22
CA VAL A 44 6.67 3.08 -6.99
C VAL A 44 7.02 4.37 -6.26
N CYS A 45 6.06 5.28 -6.16
CA CYS A 45 6.24 6.54 -5.44
C CYS A 45 5.86 6.35 -3.97
N GLY A 46 6.84 6.47 -3.07
CA GLY A 46 6.72 6.13 -1.67
C GLY A 46 7.13 4.68 -1.35
N TYR A 47 7.81 4.50 -0.22
CA TYR A 47 8.32 3.21 0.26
C TYR A 47 7.97 2.99 1.73
N GLY A 48 6.80 3.47 2.15
CA GLY A 48 6.12 3.07 3.38
C GLY A 48 5.63 1.60 3.33
N ASP A 49 4.73 1.20 4.24
CA ASP A 49 4.27 -0.20 4.28
C ASP A 49 3.55 -0.61 2.97
N VAL A 50 2.73 0.27 2.39
CA VAL A 50 2.08 0.07 1.08
C VAL A 50 3.14 -0.06 -0.03
N GLY A 51 4.02 0.93 -0.16
CA GLY A 51 5.09 0.95 -1.16
C GLY A 51 5.99 -0.28 -1.11
N LYS A 52 6.35 -0.76 0.09
CA LYS A 52 7.10 -2.01 0.29
C LYS A 52 6.37 -3.22 -0.29
N GLY A 53 5.07 -3.36 -0.01
CA GLY A 53 4.25 -4.44 -0.55
C GLY A 53 4.14 -4.38 -2.08
N CYS A 54 3.93 -3.18 -2.62
CA CYS A 54 3.84 -2.90 -4.05
C CYS A 54 5.14 -3.22 -4.80
N ALA A 55 6.28 -2.76 -4.30
CA ALA A 55 7.58 -3.01 -4.89
C ALA A 55 7.92 -4.51 -4.89
N GLU A 56 7.65 -5.20 -3.78
CA GLU A 56 7.88 -6.64 -3.64
C GLU A 56 7.06 -7.45 -4.67
N SER A 57 5.79 -7.10 -4.88
CA SER A 57 4.93 -7.81 -5.83
C SER A 57 5.31 -7.56 -7.28
N LEU A 58 5.63 -6.31 -7.65
CA LEU A 58 6.11 -5.95 -8.98
C LEU A 58 7.43 -6.68 -9.31
N ARG A 59 8.38 -6.69 -8.37
CA ARG A 59 9.63 -7.44 -8.52
C ARG A 59 9.38 -8.94 -8.66
N GLY A 60 8.42 -9.48 -7.89
CA GLY A 60 8.01 -10.89 -7.98
C GLY A 60 7.44 -11.27 -9.36
N GLN A 61 6.90 -10.32 -10.11
CA GLN A 61 6.47 -10.49 -11.51
C GLN A 61 7.60 -10.23 -12.54
N GLY A 62 8.83 -9.98 -12.08
CA GLY A 62 9.98 -9.72 -12.94
C GLY A 62 10.08 -8.28 -13.45
N ALA A 63 9.37 -7.32 -12.85
CA ALA A 63 9.56 -5.90 -13.16
C ALA A 63 10.91 -5.38 -12.64
N ARG A 64 11.47 -4.41 -13.36
CA ARG A 64 12.58 -3.57 -12.88
C ARG A 64 11.98 -2.43 -12.07
N VAL A 65 11.96 -2.60 -10.74
CA VAL A 65 11.32 -1.65 -9.83
C VAL A 65 12.27 -0.51 -9.48
N ILE A 66 11.78 0.72 -9.62
CA ILE A 66 12.42 1.95 -9.18
C ILE A 66 11.52 2.58 -8.12
N VAL A 67 12.12 3.10 -7.06
CA VAL A 67 11.43 3.76 -5.95
C VAL A 67 11.73 5.25 -5.96
N THR A 68 10.73 6.08 -5.69
CA THR A 68 10.93 7.48 -5.32
C THR A 68 10.60 7.65 -3.84
N GLU A 69 11.43 8.39 -3.10
CA GLU A 69 11.23 8.61 -1.66
C GLU A 69 11.76 9.98 -1.23
N ILE A 70 11.08 10.54 -0.23
CA ILE A 70 11.47 11.75 0.49
C ILE A 70 12.10 11.41 1.85
N ASP A 71 11.74 10.27 2.44
CA ASP A 71 12.29 9.83 3.72
C ASP A 71 13.61 9.07 3.49
N PRO A 72 14.75 9.55 4.03
CA PRO A 72 16.04 8.91 3.82
C PRO A 72 16.14 7.49 4.44
N ILE A 73 15.37 7.18 5.48
CA ILE A 73 15.31 5.84 6.09
C ILE A 73 14.61 4.89 5.13
N CYS A 74 13.45 5.29 4.60
CA CYS A 74 12.71 4.49 3.63
C CYS A 74 13.48 4.33 2.31
N ALA A 75 14.15 5.38 1.84
CA ALA A 75 15.02 5.32 0.67
C ALA A 75 16.19 4.35 0.89
N LEU A 76 16.86 4.40 2.05
CA LEU A 76 17.93 3.47 2.38
C LEU A 76 17.41 2.02 2.45
N GLN A 77 16.22 1.78 3.01
CA GLN A 77 15.58 0.46 2.99
C GLN A 77 15.36 -0.03 1.55
N ALA A 78 14.80 0.80 0.67
CA ALA A 78 14.59 0.45 -0.73
C ALA A 78 15.90 0.08 -1.43
N ALA A 79 16.96 0.86 -1.20
CA ALA A 79 18.29 0.59 -1.74
C ALA A 79 18.87 -0.74 -1.21
N MET A 80 18.71 -1.02 0.10
CA MET A 80 19.18 -2.28 0.71
C MET A 80 18.38 -3.50 0.25
N ASP A 81 17.10 -3.33 -0.08
CA ASP A 81 16.29 -4.36 -0.73
C ASP A 81 16.70 -4.57 -2.20
N GLY A 82 17.55 -3.72 -2.77
CA GLY A 82 18.10 -3.84 -4.13
C GLY A 82 17.29 -3.10 -5.19
N TYR A 83 16.46 -2.13 -4.80
CA TYR A 83 15.77 -1.22 -5.72
C TYR A 83 16.63 0.00 -6.04
N GLN A 84 16.58 0.47 -7.29
CA GLN A 84 17.09 1.80 -7.61
C GLN A 84 16.19 2.83 -6.93
N VAL A 85 16.78 3.79 -6.22
CA VAL A 85 16.08 4.98 -5.74
C VAL A 85 16.43 6.15 -6.65
N ALA A 86 15.43 6.80 -7.23
CA ALA A 86 15.61 7.91 -8.16
C ALA A 86 14.51 8.96 -7.97
N THR A 87 14.71 10.16 -8.52
CA THR A 87 13.62 11.15 -8.60
C THR A 87 12.65 10.76 -9.70
N LEU A 88 11.40 11.24 -9.64
CA LEU A 88 10.43 10.99 -10.70
C LEU A 88 10.91 11.58 -12.04
N ASP A 89 11.49 12.79 -12.02
CA ASP A 89 12.03 13.46 -13.22
C ASP A 89 13.09 12.62 -13.95
N ASP A 90 13.93 11.88 -13.22
CA ASP A 90 14.98 11.04 -13.82
C ASP A 90 14.42 9.84 -14.59
N VAL A 91 13.21 9.39 -14.28
CA VAL A 91 12.67 8.10 -14.75
C VAL A 91 11.32 8.18 -15.45
N VAL A 92 10.67 9.34 -15.44
CA VAL A 92 9.32 9.55 -16.00
C VAL A 92 9.24 9.21 -17.49
N GLU A 93 10.31 9.40 -18.25
CA GLU A 93 10.32 9.14 -19.70
C GLU A 93 10.54 7.66 -20.06
N ILE A 94 11.11 6.87 -19.13
CA ILE A 94 11.51 5.47 -19.41
C ILE A 94 10.53 4.43 -18.84
N ALA A 95 9.79 4.78 -17.80
CA ALA A 95 8.97 3.84 -17.06
C ALA A 95 7.67 3.44 -17.77
N ASP A 96 7.26 2.17 -17.56
CA ASP A 96 6.02 1.58 -18.10
C ASP A 96 4.83 1.73 -17.17
N ILE A 97 5.07 1.61 -15.86
CA ILE A 97 4.02 1.52 -14.84
C ILE A 97 4.39 2.50 -13.73
N PHE A 98 3.45 3.34 -13.33
CA PHE A 98 3.60 4.31 -12.25
C PHE A 98 2.55 4.06 -11.19
N ILE A 99 2.98 3.75 -9.98
CA ILE A 99 2.12 3.46 -8.83
C ILE A 99 2.42 4.45 -7.70
N THR A 100 1.43 5.23 -7.29
CA THR A 100 1.55 6.14 -6.14
C THR A 100 1.08 5.46 -4.86
N THR A 101 1.87 5.58 -3.78
CA THR A 101 1.68 4.89 -2.49
C THR A 101 1.95 5.79 -1.28
N THR A 102 1.92 7.12 -1.47
CA THR A 102 2.48 8.08 -0.52
C THR A 102 1.49 8.53 0.55
N GLY A 103 0.18 8.46 0.28
CA GLY A 103 -0.84 9.10 1.10
C GLY A 103 -0.77 10.64 1.09
N ASN A 104 -0.05 11.22 0.14
CA ASN A 104 0.16 12.67 0.00
C ASN A 104 -0.65 13.20 -1.19
N LYS A 105 -0.27 14.35 -1.75
CA LYS A 105 -0.93 14.98 -2.91
C LYS A 105 0.08 15.41 -3.95
N ASP A 106 -0.39 15.60 -5.18
CA ASP A 106 0.39 16.25 -6.25
C ASP A 106 1.72 15.51 -6.53
N ILE A 107 1.70 14.16 -6.45
CA ILE A 107 2.89 13.31 -6.63
C ILE A 107 3.23 13.12 -8.10
N ILE A 108 2.20 12.83 -8.91
CA ILE A 108 2.31 12.77 -10.37
C ILE A 108 1.44 13.88 -10.93
N MET A 109 2.09 14.92 -11.45
CA MET A 109 1.40 16.06 -12.04
C MET A 109 1.05 15.79 -13.49
N ALA A 110 0.10 16.59 -14.04
CA ALA A 110 -0.21 16.57 -15.47
C ALA A 110 1.02 16.83 -16.35
N SER A 111 1.98 17.64 -15.88
CA SER A 111 3.27 17.89 -16.53
C SER A 111 4.16 16.65 -16.59
N ASP A 112 4.09 15.77 -15.61
CA ASP A 112 4.88 14.53 -15.58
C ASP A 112 4.26 13.50 -16.52
N MET A 113 2.94 13.37 -16.49
CA MET A 113 2.17 12.57 -17.45
C MET A 113 2.44 13.01 -18.91
N ALA A 114 2.64 14.31 -19.14
CA ALA A 114 3.03 14.83 -20.45
C ALA A 114 4.45 14.40 -20.90
N LYS A 115 5.32 13.92 -20.01
CA LYS A 115 6.65 13.35 -20.35
C LYS A 115 6.66 11.83 -20.47
N MET A 116 5.68 11.14 -19.88
CA MET A 116 5.58 9.67 -19.94
C MET A 116 5.55 9.14 -21.37
N LYS A 117 5.97 7.89 -21.56
CA LYS A 117 5.91 7.21 -22.87
C LYS A 117 4.48 6.86 -23.30
N HIS A 118 4.32 6.59 -24.60
CA HIS A 118 3.09 6.03 -25.13
C HIS A 118 2.76 4.70 -24.45
N GLN A 119 1.50 4.54 -24.05
CA GLN A 119 0.92 3.43 -23.29
C GLN A 119 1.50 3.20 -21.88
N ALA A 120 2.10 4.22 -21.26
CA ALA A 120 2.40 4.13 -19.84
C ALA A 120 1.10 3.97 -19.01
N ILE A 121 1.17 3.10 -18.00
CA ILE A 121 0.07 2.80 -17.07
C ILE A 121 0.28 3.62 -15.81
N VAL A 122 -0.74 4.37 -15.40
CA VAL A 122 -0.72 5.18 -14.19
C VAL A 122 -1.83 4.70 -13.25
N GLY A 123 -1.47 4.41 -12.01
CA GLY A 123 -2.40 3.95 -10.98
C GLY A 123 -2.02 4.45 -9.60
N ASN A 124 -3.01 4.47 -8.71
CA ASN A 124 -2.85 4.86 -7.32
C ASN A 124 -3.33 3.72 -6.40
N ILE A 125 -2.64 3.51 -5.31
CA ILE A 125 -3.05 2.58 -4.23
C ILE A 125 -2.86 3.22 -2.84
N GLY A 126 -2.61 4.53 -2.79
CA GLY A 126 -2.62 5.32 -1.56
C GLY A 126 -4.03 5.69 -1.09
N HIS A 127 -4.16 6.77 -0.32
CA HIS A 127 -5.37 7.00 0.48
C HIS A 127 -6.54 7.62 -0.32
N PHE A 128 -6.27 8.63 -1.15
CA PHE A 128 -7.26 9.36 -1.95
C PHE A 128 -6.78 9.56 -3.40
N ASP A 129 -7.65 10.10 -4.25
CA ASP A 129 -7.41 10.33 -5.68
C ASP A 129 -6.46 11.49 -6.01
N ASN A 130 -6.03 12.26 -5.01
CA ASN A 130 -5.23 13.48 -5.20
C ASN A 130 -3.71 13.25 -5.25
N GLU A 131 -3.23 12.01 -5.19
CA GLU A 131 -1.81 11.71 -5.51
C GLU A 131 -1.49 11.94 -6.99
N ILE A 132 -2.49 11.82 -7.86
CA ILE A 132 -2.37 12.05 -9.30
C ILE A 132 -3.22 13.26 -9.67
N ASP A 133 -2.65 14.22 -10.39
CA ASP A 133 -3.35 15.42 -10.86
C ASP A 133 -4.30 15.12 -12.04
N MET A 134 -5.38 14.38 -11.77
CA MET A 134 -6.41 14.05 -12.74
C MET A 134 -7.17 15.28 -13.24
N ALA A 135 -7.34 16.29 -12.37
CA ALA A 135 -7.99 17.53 -12.72
C ALA A 135 -7.15 18.37 -13.69
N GLY A 136 -5.84 18.43 -13.50
CA GLY A 136 -4.89 19.04 -14.43
C GLY A 136 -4.84 18.29 -15.75
N LEU A 137 -4.80 16.95 -15.72
CA LEU A 137 -4.84 16.12 -16.93
C LEU A 137 -6.09 16.43 -17.79
N ALA A 138 -7.25 16.54 -17.16
CA ALA A 138 -8.51 16.87 -17.83
C ALA A 138 -8.59 18.29 -18.41
N LYS A 139 -7.72 19.21 -17.96
CA LYS A 139 -7.66 20.59 -18.43
C LYS A 139 -6.68 20.80 -19.59
N ILE A 140 -5.90 19.78 -19.96
CA ILE A 140 -4.98 19.88 -21.10
C ILE A 140 -5.79 20.11 -22.38
N GLU A 141 -5.47 21.17 -23.11
CA GLU A 141 -6.15 21.49 -24.37
C GLU A 141 -6.00 20.34 -25.37
N GLY A 142 -7.13 19.89 -25.93
CA GLY A 142 -7.16 18.79 -26.91
C GLY A 142 -6.95 17.39 -26.33
N ILE A 143 -6.91 17.22 -24.99
CA ILE A 143 -6.89 15.89 -24.37
C ILE A 143 -8.20 15.15 -24.66
N VAL A 144 -8.11 13.87 -25.04
CA VAL A 144 -9.27 13.02 -25.26
C VAL A 144 -9.25 11.88 -24.24
N LYS A 145 -10.30 11.79 -23.43
CA LYS A 145 -10.53 10.67 -22.51
C LYS A 145 -11.48 9.68 -23.17
N ASP A 146 -11.04 8.44 -23.30
CA ASP A 146 -11.86 7.33 -23.80
C ASP A 146 -11.91 6.20 -22.75
N GLU A 147 -13.09 5.63 -22.56
CA GLU A 147 -13.25 4.44 -21.70
C GLU A 147 -12.97 3.18 -22.52
N VAL A 148 -11.98 2.39 -22.08
CA VAL A 148 -11.69 1.08 -22.69
C VAL A 148 -12.64 0.03 -22.12
N LYS A 149 -12.79 0.05 -20.79
CA LYS A 149 -13.73 -0.75 -20.00
C LYS A 149 -13.90 -0.06 -18.63
N PRO A 150 -14.86 -0.50 -17.79
CA PRO A 150 -15.04 0.10 -16.47
C PRO A 150 -13.72 0.20 -15.70
N GLN A 151 -13.46 1.40 -15.16
CA GLN A 151 -12.27 1.76 -14.39
C GLN A 151 -10.94 1.68 -15.17
N VAL A 152 -10.97 1.64 -16.50
CA VAL A 152 -9.78 1.71 -17.36
C VAL A 152 -10.02 2.74 -18.46
N HIS A 153 -9.30 3.85 -18.38
CA HIS A 153 -9.45 4.95 -19.34
C HIS A 153 -8.14 5.22 -20.05
N THR A 154 -8.22 5.47 -21.35
CA THR A 154 -7.12 6.05 -22.10
C THR A 154 -7.22 7.57 -22.12
N TRP A 155 -6.08 8.23 -22.00
CA TRP A 155 -5.95 9.69 -22.10
C TRP A 155 -5.00 10.01 -23.25
N LYS A 156 -5.57 10.46 -24.37
CA LYS A 156 -4.84 10.77 -25.60
C LYS A 156 -4.48 12.25 -25.66
N PHE A 157 -3.19 12.54 -25.73
CA PHE A 157 -2.62 13.88 -25.90
C PHE A 157 -2.74 14.37 -27.35
N PRO A 158 -2.67 15.69 -27.59
CA PRO A 158 -2.74 16.28 -28.93
C PRO A 158 -1.65 15.77 -29.89
N ASP A 159 -0.48 15.40 -29.36
CA ASP A 159 0.63 14.82 -30.11
C ASP A 159 0.42 13.34 -30.50
N GLY A 160 -0.71 12.74 -30.09
CA GLY A 160 -1.07 11.35 -30.36
C GLY A 160 -0.58 10.35 -29.30
N LYS A 161 0.19 10.78 -28.29
CA LYS A 161 0.55 9.91 -27.16
C LYS A 161 -0.71 9.51 -26.38
N VAL A 162 -0.75 8.27 -25.90
CA VAL A 162 -1.86 7.75 -25.09
C VAL A 162 -1.31 7.26 -23.75
N LEU A 163 -1.94 7.62 -22.64
CA LEU A 163 -1.71 7.01 -21.33
C LEU A 163 -2.89 6.11 -20.95
N ILE A 164 -2.65 5.12 -20.11
CA ILE A 164 -3.69 4.27 -19.51
C ILE A 164 -3.79 4.64 -18.04
N VAL A 165 -4.94 5.14 -17.60
CA VAL A 165 -5.19 5.51 -16.20
C VAL A 165 -6.17 4.54 -15.58
N LEU A 166 -5.78 3.97 -14.45
CA LEU A 166 -6.56 3.01 -13.69
C LEU A 166 -7.41 3.69 -12.63
N SER A 167 -8.67 3.29 -12.51
CA SER A 167 -9.64 3.77 -11.52
C SER A 167 -9.77 5.29 -11.42
N GLU A 168 -9.46 6.02 -12.50
CA GLU A 168 -9.43 7.49 -12.54
C GLU A 168 -8.57 8.11 -11.42
N GLY A 169 -7.47 7.46 -11.05
CA GLY A 169 -6.58 7.92 -9.98
C GLY A 169 -7.04 7.53 -8.56
N ARG A 170 -8.19 6.86 -8.39
CA ARG A 170 -8.58 6.24 -7.11
C ARG A 170 -7.84 4.91 -6.88
N LEU A 171 -8.10 4.28 -5.74
CA LEU A 171 -7.48 3.02 -5.31
C LEU A 171 -7.73 1.90 -6.33
N LEU A 172 -6.72 1.59 -7.15
CA LEU A 172 -6.83 0.65 -8.25
C LEU A 172 -7.08 -0.79 -7.79
N ASN A 173 -6.55 -1.18 -6.64
CA ASN A 173 -6.71 -2.54 -6.13
C ASN A 173 -8.17 -2.84 -5.73
N LEU A 174 -8.94 -1.81 -5.37
CA LEU A 174 -10.37 -1.88 -5.09
C LEU A 174 -11.21 -1.61 -6.34
N GLY A 175 -10.80 -0.66 -7.18
CA GLY A 175 -11.57 -0.26 -8.36
C GLY A 175 -11.41 -1.20 -9.56
N ASN A 176 -10.23 -1.80 -9.75
CA ASN A 176 -9.96 -2.74 -10.84
C ASN A 176 -9.90 -4.22 -10.40
N ALA A 177 -9.93 -4.48 -9.09
CA ALA A 177 -9.94 -5.83 -8.53
C ALA A 177 -10.87 -5.91 -7.30
N THR A 178 -10.54 -6.76 -6.33
CA THR A 178 -11.39 -7.04 -5.16
C THR A 178 -10.74 -6.65 -3.84
N GLY A 179 -9.69 -5.81 -3.88
CA GLY A 179 -8.95 -5.40 -2.71
C GLY A 179 -8.15 -6.53 -2.07
N HIS A 180 -7.93 -6.40 -0.77
CA HIS A 180 -7.10 -7.33 -0.01
C HIS A 180 -7.84 -8.65 0.24
N PRO A 181 -7.13 -9.80 0.23
CA PRO A 181 -7.76 -11.09 0.44
C PRO A 181 -8.27 -11.23 1.88
N SER A 182 -9.30 -12.05 2.08
CA SER A 182 -10.02 -12.18 3.36
C SER A 182 -9.12 -12.48 4.55
N PHE A 183 -8.08 -13.29 4.38
CA PHE A 183 -7.15 -13.62 5.46
C PHE A 183 -6.40 -12.40 5.99
N VAL A 184 -5.96 -11.49 5.11
CA VAL A 184 -5.30 -10.26 5.51
C VAL A 184 -6.31 -9.33 6.21
N MET A 185 -7.50 -9.15 5.62
CA MET A 185 -8.56 -8.33 6.22
C MET A 185 -9.05 -8.85 7.56
N SER A 186 -8.97 -10.17 7.81
CA SER A 186 -9.32 -10.78 9.09
C SER A 186 -8.49 -10.21 10.24
N ASN A 187 -7.23 -9.85 10.02
CA ASN A 187 -6.38 -9.21 11.03
C ASN A 187 -6.93 -7.82 11.38
N SER A 188 -7.10 -6.97 10.36
CA SER A 188 -7.61 -5.61 10.52
C SER A 188 -9.01 -5.56 11.15
N PHE A 189 -9.90 -6.47 10.76
CA PHE A 189 -11.25 -6.53 11.31
C PHE A 189 -11.31 -7.14 12.71
N ALA A 190 -10.39 -8.03 13.07
CA ALA A 190 -10.22 -8.44 14.46
C ALA A 190 -9.75 -7.28 15.34
N ASP A 191 -8.77 -6.48 14.88
CA ASP A 191 -8.34 -5.27 15.59
C ASP A 191 -9.49 -4.26 15.75
N GLN A 192 -10.27 -4.01 14.69
CA GLN A 192 -11.47 -3.17 14.76
C GLN A 192 -12.49 -3.69 15.78
N THR A 193 -12.76 -5.00 15.77
CA THR A 193 -13.73 -5.61 16.70
C THR A 193 -13.26 -5.48 18.15
N LEU A 194 -11.98 -5.70 18.42
CA LEU A 194 -11.40 -5.55 19.76
C LEU A 194 -11.42 -4.08 20.21
N ALA A 195 -11.10 -3.14 19.32
CA ALA A 195 -11.19 -1.72 19.61
C ALA A 195 -12.63 -1.29 19.96
N GLN A 196 -13.63 -1.79 19.23
CA GLN A 196 -15.05 -1.55 19.53
C GLN A 196 -15.45 -2.12 20.89
N ILE A 197 -15.01 -3.34 21.23
CA ILE A 197 -15.25 -3.95 22.53
C ILE A 197 -14.63 -3.12 23.66
N GLU A 198 -13.38 -2.67 23.51
CA GLU A 198 -12.68 -1.84 24.51
C GLU A 198 -13.43 -0.52 24.76
N LEU A 199 -13.73 0.24 23.70
CA LEU A 199 -14.43 1.52 23.82
C LEU A 199 -15.84 1.37 24.39
N PHE A 200 -16.54 0.28 24.06
CA PHE A 200 -17.90 0.03 24.54
C PHE A 200 -17.94 -0.42 26.00
N THR A 201 -17.02 -1.29 26.42
CA THR A 201 -17.06 -1.94 27.74
C THR A 201 -16.27 -1.20 28.81
N LYS A 202 -15.31 -0.35 28.44
CA LYS A 202 -14.41 0.36 29.37
C LYS A 202 -14.37 1.88 29.15
N PRO A 203 -15.50 2.57 28.98
CA PRO A 203 -15.50 4.01 28.65
C PRO A 203 -14.77 4.89 29.69
N SER A 204 -14.70 4.47 30.95
CA SER A 204 -13.98 5.19 32.01
C SER A 204 -12.45 5.13 31.87
N GLU A 205 -11.91 4.13 31.17
CA GLU A 205 -10.47 3.96 30.95
C GLU A 205 -9.96 4.76 29.74
N TYR A 206 -10.88 5.25 28.88
CA TYR A 206 -10.56 5.99 27.66
C TYR A 206 -11.16 7.41 27.71
N PRO A 207 -10.55 8.37 28.43
CA PRO A 207 -10.88 9.78 28.26
C PRO A 207 -10.65 10.24 26.81
N THR A 208 -11.15 11.43 26.43
CA THR A 208 -11.04 11.89 25.04
C THR A 208 -9.59 12.09 24.64
N ASP A 209 -9.07 11.15 23.84
CA ASP A 209 -7.75 11.16 23.22
C ASP A 209 -7.71 10.14 22.06
N VAL A 210 -6.57 10.04 21.38
CA VAL A 210 -6.25 9.01 20.39
C VAL A 210 -5.33 7.96 21.01
N TYR A 211 -5.84 6.75 21.16
CA TYR A 211 -5.12 5.60 21.71
C TYR A 211 -4.66 4.66 20.61
N VAL A 212 -3.71 3.80 20.92
CA VAL A 212 -3.38 2.62 20.09
C VAL A 212 -3.93 1.38 20.78
N LEU A 213 -4.26 0.35 20.00
CA LEU A 213 -4.74 -0.91 20.57
C LEU A 213 -3.68 -1.47 21.55
N PRO A 214 -4.07 -1.88 22.78
CA PRO A 214 -3.15 -2.46 23.73
C PRO A 214 -2.35 -3.63 23.13
N LYS A 215 -1.04 -3.65 23.38
CA LYS A 215 -0.11 -4.59 22.72
C LYS A 215 -0.45 -6.08 22.91
N HIS A 216 -1.03 -6.44 24.05
CA HIS A 216 -1.48 -7.82 24.29
C HIS A 216 -2.66 -8.23 23.40
N LEU A 217 -3.48 -7.28 22.94
CA LEU A 217 -4.58 -7.51 21.99
C LEU A 217 -4.05 -7.65 20.56
N ASP A 218 -3.06 -6.85 20.17
CA ASP A 218 -2.34 -6.99 18.89
C ASP A 218 -1.69 -8.39 18.80
N GLU A 219 -0.96 -8.82 19.84
CA GLU A 219 -0.40 -10.17 19.92
C GLU A 219 -1.47 -11.28 19.96
N LYS A 220 -2.65 -10.99 20.52
CA LYS A 220 -3.80 -11.92 20.49
C LYS A 220 -4.35 -12.06 19.08
N VAL A 221 -4.50 -10.97 18.32
CA VAL A 221 -4.93 -11.01 16.92
C VAL A 221 -3.96 -11.86 16.11
N ALA A 222 -2.64 -11.64 16.23
CA ALA A 222 -1.66 -12.47 15.56
C ALA A 222 -1.82 -13.96 15.92
N ARG A 223 -1.94 -14.27 17.22
CA ARG A 223 -2.08 -15.66 17.72
C ARG A 223 -3.32 -16.38 17.16
N LEU A 224 -4.44 -15.67 17.02
CA LEU A 224 -5.69 -16.23 16.49
C LEU A 224 -5.57 -16.70 15.03
N HIS A 225 -4.61 -16.18 14.26
CA HIS A 225 -4.45 -16.50 12.84
C HIS A 225 -3.42 -17.62 12.58
N LEU A 226 -2.61 -18.00 13.57
CA LEU A 226 -1.47 -18.91 13.37
C LEU A 226 -1.89 -20.35 13.04
N ASP A 227 -2.93 -20.87 13.68
CA ASP A 227 -3.38 -22.25 13.47
C ASP A 227 -3.88 -22.48 12.04
N ALA A 228 -4.53 -21.48 11.43
CA ALA A 228 -4.98 -21.54 10.05
C ALA A 228 -3.82 -21.64 9.03
N LEU A 229 -2.62 -21.22 9.44
CA LEU A 229 -1.38 -21.34 8.66
C LEU A 229 -0.52 -22.54 9.09
N GLY A 230 -0.97 -23.34 10.07
CA GLY A 230 -0.20 -24.45 10.64
C GLY A 230 1.03 -24.01 11.44
N VAL A 231 1.10 -22.74 11.87
CA VAL A 231 2.23 -22.19 12.61
C VAL A 231 2.12 -22.57 14.09
N LYS A 232 3.18 -23.17 14.64
CA LYS A 232 3.27 -23.54 16.05
C LYS A 232 4.24 -22.63 16.79
N LEU A 233 3.77 -21.99 17.87
CA LEU A 233 4.60 -21.13 18.69
C LEU A 233 5.44 -21.92 19.70
N THR A 234 6.69 -21.51 19.87
CA THR A 234 7.50 -21.91 21.03
C THR A 234 7.02 -21.13 22.26
N THR A 235 6.93 -21.81 23.40
CA THR A 235 6.63 -21.17 24.70
C THR A 235 7.92 -20.85 25.43
N LEU A 236 8.06 -19.62 25.94
CA LEU A 236 9.20 -19.26 26.78
C LEU A 236 9.17 -20.07 28.06
N ARG A 237 10.34 -20.58 28.48
CA ARG A 237 10.49 -21.05 29.87
C ARG A 237 10.60 -19.84 30.81
N PRO A 238 10.19 -19.97 32.09
CA PRO A 238 10.21 -18.84 33.04
C PRO A 238 11.56 -18.12 33.13
N GLU A 239 12.67 -18.87 33.11
CA GLU A 239 14.01 -18.29 33.16
C GLU A 239 14.39 -17.50 31.90
N GLN A 240 13.85 -17.87 30.72
CA GLN A 240 14.06 -17.13 29.48
C GLN A 240 13.27 -15.83 29.48
N ALA A 241 12.03 -15.87 29.98
CA ALA A 241 11.17 -14.69 30.10
C ALA A 241 11.77 -13.68 31.08
N ALA A 242 12.26 -14.14 32.24
CA ALA A 242 12.97 -13.32 33.21
C ALA A 242 14.25 -12.71 32.61
N TYR A 243 15.02 -13.47 31.83
CA TYR A 243 16.27 -13.00 31.21
C TYR A 243 16.05 -11.81 30.25
N ILE A 244 14.96 -11.81 29.48
CA ILE A 244 14.63 -10.72 28.54
C ILE A 244 13.63 -9.70 29.10
N GLY A 245 13.24 -9.82 30.38
CA GLY A 245 12.38 -8.86 31.07
C GLY A 245 10.92 -8.85 30.61
N VAL A 246 10.34 -9.99 30.26
CA VAL A 246 8.92 -10.11 29.83
C VAL A 246 8.19 -11.21 30.60
N GLN A 247 6.86 -11.25 30.50
CA GLN A 247 6.06 -12.40 30.96
C GLN A 247 6.09 -13.52 29.92
N VAL A 248 5.88 -14.77 30.35
CA VAL A 248 5.84 -15.93 29.45
C VAL A 248 4.75 -15.79 28.39
N GLU A 249 3.65 -15.13 28.71
CA GLU A 249 2.48 -14.94 27.85
C GLU A 249 2.54 -13.66 26.99
N GLY A 250 3.54 -12.80 27.23
CA GLY A 250 3.70 -11.48 26.60
C GLY A 250 3.19 -10.31 27.47
N PRO A 251 3.24 -9.06 26.98
CA PRO A 251 3.74 -8.65 25.67
C PRO A 251 5.26 -8.86 25.49
N TYR A 252 5.68 -9.27 24.30
CA TYR A 252 7.06 -9.76 24.05
C TYR A 252 8.05 -8.71 23.51
N LYS A 253 7.59 -7.49 23.29
CA LYS A 253 8.35 -6.35 22.74
C LYS A 253 7.91 -5.07 23.45
N PRO A 254 8.80 -4.08 23.60
CA PRO A 254 8.42 -2.75 24.07
C PRO A 254 7.47 -2.06 23.08
#